data_AF-A0A8J3GCB2-F1
#
_entry.id   AF-A0A8J3GCB2-F1
#
_cell.length_a   1.000
_cell.length_b   1.000
_cell.length_c   1.000
_cell.angle_alpha   90.00
_cell.angle_beta   90.00
_cell.angle_gamma   90.00
#
_symmetry.space_group_name_H-M   'P 1'
#
loop_
_entity.id
_entity.type
_entity.pdbx_description
1 polymer ?
#
loop_
_entity_poly.entity_id
_entity_poly.type
_entity_poly.pdbx_seq_one_letter_code
_entity_poly.pdbx_strand_id
1 'polypeptide(L)'
;MDRAYKGDETRQLVFDLRLESVVPPKMNRLNKWEYDRELYKRRNEVERFFRRLKGFRRIFSRFEKLDTHVHRVILVALIFDAPIYLNTP
;
A
#
# COMPACT_ATOMS: atom_id res chain seq x y z
N MET A 1 -2.39 1.93 -5.70
CA MET A 1 -1.36 2.98 -5.88
C MET A 1 -1.83 4.30 -5.29
N ASP A 2 -0.89 5.16 -4.88
CA ASP A 2 -1.22 6.48 -4.35
C ASP A 2 -1.54 7.51 -5.44
N ARG A 3 -2.25 8.59 -5.08
CA ARG A 3 -2.57 9.70 -5.98
C ARG A 3 -1.33 10.39 -6.55
N ALA A 4 -0.15 10.17 -5.98
CA ALA A 4 1.12 10.61 -6.55
C ALA A 4 1.45 9.88 -7.87
N TYR A 5 0.99 8.64 -8.04
CA TYR A 5 1.33 7.75 -9.16
C TYR A 5 0.26 7.75 -10.28
N LYS A 6 -0.43 8.88 -10.47
CA LYS A 6 -1.48 9.05 -11.49
C LYS A 6 -0.96 9.68 -12.80
N GLY A 7 0.35 9.61 -13.02
CA GLY A 7 0.99 10.09 -14.22
C GLY A 7 0.57 9.27 -15.44
N ASP A 8 0.62 9.88 -16.61
CA ASP A 8 0.24 9.22 -17.86
C ASP A 8 1.17 8.06 -18.18
N GLU A 9 2.46 8.25 -17.94
CA GLU A 9 3.47 7.19 -18.06
C GLU A 9 3.17 5.99 -17.16
N THR A 10 2.85 6.23 -15.88
CA THR A 10 2.50 5.14 -14.95
C THR A 10 1.23 4.41 -15.39
N ARG A 11 0.24 5.14 -15.89
CA ARG A 11 -1.01 4.55 -16.38
C ARG A 11 -0.78 3.73 -17.65
N GLN A 12 0.05 4.22 -18.56
CA GLN A 12 0.40 3.51 -19.79
C GLN A 12 1.14 2.21 -19.47
N LEU A 13 2.10 2.26 -18.55
CA LEU A 13 2.79 1.06 -18.06
C LEU A 13 1.83 0.04 -17.41
N VAL A 14 0.83 0.51 -16.67
CA VAL A 14 -0.21 -0.37 -16.11
C VAL A 14 -0.99 -1.09 -17.21
N PHE A 15 -1.34 -0.40 -18.30
CA PHE A 15 -2.00 -1.02 -19.45
C PHE A 15 -1.09 -1.98 -20.22
N ASP A 16 0.18 -1.63 -20.40
CA ASP A 16 1.17 -2.49 -21.04
C ASP A 16 1.36 -3.81 -20.28
N LEU A 17 1.28 -3.74 -18.94
CA LEU A 17 1.28 -4.90 -18.05
C LEU A 17 -0.06 -5.64 -17.96
N ARG A 18 -1.08 -5.23 -18.74
CA ARG A 18 -2.45 -5.78 -18.71
C ARG A 18 -3.11 -5.72 -17.33
N LEU A 19 -2.79 -4.68 -16.57
CA LEU A 19 -3.37 -4.41 -15.26
C LEU A 19 -4.40 -3.28 -15.35
N GLU A 20 -5.29 -3.21 -14.36
CA GLU A 20 -6.30 -2.15 -14.28
C GLU A 20 -5.87 -1.02 -13.33
N SER A 21 -6.02 0.23 -13.78
CA SER A 21 -5.71 1.39 -12.95
C SER A 21 -6.92 1.83 -12.12
N VAL A 22 -6.91 1.52 -10.82
CA VAL A 22 -7.99 1.90 -9.88
C VAL A 22 -7.74 3.28 -9.22
N VAL A 23 -6.71 4.01 -9.65
CA VAL A 23 -6.31 5.28 -9.03
C VAL A 23 -7.24 6.41 -9.49
N PRO A 24 -7.78 7.25 -8.59
CA PRO A 24 -8.64 8.36 -8.98
C PRO A 24 -7.85 9.43 -9.76
N PRO A 25 -8.47 10.08 -10.76
CA PRO A 25 -7.87 11.19 -11.48
C PRO A 25 -7.68 12.41 -10.57
N LYS A 26 -6.77 13.31 -10.96
CA LYS A 26 -6.61 14.61 -10.30
C LYS A 26 -7.88 15.44 -10.55
N MET A 27 -8.34 16.19 -9.54
CA MET A 27 -9.56 17.00 -9.65
C MET A 27 -9.48 18.03 -10.80
N ASN A 28 -8.28 18.58 -11.04
CA ASN A 28 -8.03 19.63 -12.04
C ASN A 28 -7.70 19.06 -13.43
N ARG A 29 -7.83 17.75 -13.64
CA ARG A 29 -7.58 17.14 -14.96
C ARG A 29 -8.81 17.34 -15.84
N LEU A 30 -8.58 17.74 -17.10
CA LEU A 30 -9.64 17.92 -18.11
C LEU A 30 -10.31 16.59 -18.43
N ASN A 31 -9.50 15.59 -18.82
CA ASN A 31 -9.99 14.25 -19.15
C ASN A 31 -9.87 13.35 -17.91
N LYS A 32 -10.96 13.25 -17.14
CA LYS A 32 -11.08 12.34 -16.00
C LYS A 32 -11.51 10.96 -16.50
N TRP A 33 -10.81 9.92 -16.06
CA TRP A 33 -11.23 8.54 -16.31
C TRP A 33 -12.14 8.03 -15.21
N GLU A 34 -12.91 7.02 -15.56
CA GLU A 34 -13.67 6.21 -14.61
C GLU A 34 -12.75 5.22 -13.90
N TYR A 35 -13.05 4.99 -12.63
CA TYR A 35 -12.34 4.03 -11.80
C TYR A 35 -13.33 3.45 -10.79
N ASP A 36 -13.09 2.21 -10.37
CA ASP A 36 -13.87 1.57 -9.33
C ASP A 36 -13.56 2.22 -7.96
N ARG A 37 -14.56 2.93 -7.42
CA ARG A 37 -14.46 3.60 -6.12
C ARG A 37 -14.44 2.62 -4.96
N GLU A 38 -15.16 1.49 -5.06
CA GLU A 38 -15.20 0.48 -4.01
C GLU A 38 -13.86 -0.24 -3.93
N LEU A 39 -13.31 -0.63 -5.07
CA LEU A 39 -11.99 -1.24 -5.14
C LEU A 39 -10.89 -0.27 -4.64
N TYR A 40 -10.99 1.02 -4.95
CA TYR A 40 -10.06 2.02 -4.42
C TYR A 40 -10.15 2.17 -2.89
N LYS A 41 -11.34 2.03 -2.28
CA LYS A 41 -11.51 2.11 -0.82
C LYS A 41 -10.76 0.99 -0.08
N ARG A 42 -10.66 -0.20 -0.67
CA ARG A 42 -9.94 -1.35 -0.07
C ARG A 42 -8.45 -1.06 0.18
N ARG A 43 -7.87 -0.05 -0.49
CA ARG A 43 -6.51 0.44 -0.20
C ARG A 43 -6.31 0.82 1.28
N ASN A 44 -7.34 1.36 1.94
CA ASN A 44 -7.26 1.77 3.34
C ASN A 44 -6.94 0.59 4.27
N GLU A 45 -7.37 -0.64 3.95
CA GLU A 45 -7.02 -1.85 4.71
C GLU A 45 -5.51 -2.09 4.67
N VAL A 46 -4.93 -2.01 3.48
CA VAL A 46 -3.49 -2.14 3.24
C VAL A 46 -2.71 -1.02 3.93
N GLU A 47 -3.20 0.22 3.88
CA GLU A 47 -2.56 1.36 4.55
C GLU A 47 -2.58 1.24 6.07
N ARG A 48 -3.71 0.81 6.66
CA ARG A 48 -3.82 0.56 8.10
C ARG A 48 -2.85 -0.53 8.53
N PHE A 49 -2.73 -1.60 7.75
CA PHE A 49 -1.75 -2.65 7.99
C PHE A 49 -0.31 -2.11 8.02
N PHE A 50 0.12 -1.37 6.98
CA PHE A 50 1.45 -0.78 6.97
C PHE A 50 1.65 0.29 8.07
N ARG A 51 0.60 1.01 8.46
CA ARG A 51 0.66 1.96 9.58
C ARG A 51 0.98 1.23 10.89
N ARG A 52 0.36 0.09 11.17
CA ARG A 52 0.65 -0.72 12.36
C ARG A 52 2.06 -1.30 12.30
N LEU A 53 2.47 -1.84 11.14
CA LEU A 53 3.84 -2.33 10.93
C LEU A 53 4.91 -1.24 11.15
N LYS A 54 4.63 0.01 10.76
CA LYS A 54 5.52 1.14 11.02
C LYS A 54 5.60 1.55 12.49
N GLY A 55 4.68 1.09 13.35
CA GLY A 55 4.79 1.25 14.80
C GLY A 55 6.00 0.52 15.39
N PHE A 56 6.45 -0.56 14.75
CA PHE A 56 7.66 -1.28 15.15
C PHE A 56 8.90 -0.50 14.69
N ARG A 57 9.58 0.18 15.63
CA ARG A 57 10.75 1.04 15.35
C ARG A 57 11.83 0.36 14.51
N ARG A 58 12.11 -0.93 14.76
CA ARG A 58 13.11 -1.71 13.99
C ARG A 58 12.74 -1.86 12.51
N ILE A 59 11.46 -2.00 12.21
CA ILE A 59 10.93 -2.10 10.84
C ILE A 59 10.96 -0.72 10.19
N PHE A 60 10.42 0.29 10.87
CA PHE A 60 10.31 1.65 10.33
C PHE A 60 11.67 2.23 9.91
N SER A 61 12.69 2.12 10.77
CA SER A 61 14.02 2.68 10.51
C SER A 61 14.97 1.71 9.79
N ARG A 62 14.55 0.47 9.51
CA ARG A 62 15.38 -0.61 8.92
C ARG A 62 16.75 -0.73 9.64
N PHE A 63 16.73 -1.06 10.93
CA PHE A 63 17.99 -1.20 11.70
C PHE A 63 18.80 -2.45 11.34
N GLU A 64 18.15 -3.48 10.82
CA GLU A 64 18.81 -4.74 10.50
C GLU A 64 19.64 -4.59 9.22
N LYS A 65 20.93 -4.96 9.30
CA LYS A 65 21.88 -4.85 8.18
C LYS A 65 21.67 -5.90 7.08
N LEU A 66 21.27 -7.11 7.48
CA LEU A 66 21.04 -8.21 6.54
C LEU A 66 19.55 -8.36 6.27
N ASP A 67 19.20 -8.64 5.01
CA ASP A 67 17.80 -8.83 4.61
C ASP A 67 17.14 -10.02 5.30
N THR A 68 17.92 -11.04 5.67
CA THR A 68 17.44 -12.19 6.46
C THR A 68 16.94 -11.76 7.86
N HIS A 69 17.61 -10.79 8.49
CA HIS A 69 17.19 -10.26 9.78
C HIS A 69 15.98 -9.33 9.62
N VAL A 70 15.94 -8.50 8.56
CA VAL A 70 14.74 -7.71 8.22
C VAL A 70 13.52 -8.63 8.09
N HIS A 71 13.66 -9.73 7.33
CA HIS A 71 12.57 -10.69 7.14
C HIS A 71 12.09 -11.31 8.47
N ARG A 72 13.02 -11.70 9.34
CA ARG A 72 12.69 -12.25 10.67
C ARG A 72 11.94 -11.25 11.54
N VAL A 73 12.38 -9.98 11.56
CA VAL A 73 11.72 -8.93 12.33
C VAL A 73 10.32 -8.66 11.79
N ILE A 74 10.14 -8.67 10.47
CA ILE A 74 8.81 -8.56 9.85
C ILE A 74 7.93 -9.74 10.28
N LEU A 75 8.42 -10.98 10.19
CA LEU A 75 7.67 -12.17 10.60
C LEU A 75 7.20 -12.07 12.05
N VAL A 76 8.10 -11.69 12.96
CA VAL A 76 7.76 -11.49 14.38
C VAL A 76 6.69 -10.41 14.53
N ALA A 77 6.83 -9.26 13.87
CA ALA A 77 5.83 -8.20 13.92
C ALA A 77 4.45 -8.64 13.40
N LEU A 78 4.40 -9.50 12.37
CA LEU A 78 3.14 -10.05 11.86
C LEU A 78 2.45 -10.96 12.88
N ILE A 79 3.21 -11.78 13.61
CA ILE A 79 2.67 -12.63 14.69
C ILE A 79 2.05 -11.76 15.79
N PHE A 80 2.69 -10.64 16.15
CA PHE A 80 2.16 -9.71 17.15
C PHE A 80 1.01 -8.83 16.63
N ASP A 81 0.97 -8.50 15.33
CA ASP A 81 -0.11 -7.70 14.73
C ASP A 81 -1.40 -8.50 14.54
N ALA A 82 -1.31 -9.81 14.27
CA ALA A 82 -2.46 -10.64 13.94
C ALA A 82 -3.57 -10.62 15.03
N PRO A 83 -3.28 -10.75 16.34
CA PRO A 83 -4.29 -10.61 17.38
C PRO A 83 -4.91 -9.21 17.46
N ILE A 84 -4.13 -8.15 17.16
CA ILE A 84 -4.62 -6.77 17.20
C ILE A 84 -5.63 -6.56 16.08
N TYR A 85 -5.31 -7.02 14.87
CA TYR A 85 -6.21 -6.93 13.71
C TYR A 85 -7.54 -7.68 13.93
N LEU A 86 -7.50 -8.86 14.55
CA LEU A 86 -8.72 -9.64 14.83
C LEU A 86 -9.60 -9.03 15.93
N ASN A 87 -8.99 -8.33 16.90
CA ASN A 87 -9.70 -7.78 18.05
C ASN A 87 -10.12 -6.31 17.90
N THR A 88 -9.69 -5.62 16.83
CA THR A 88 -10.12 -4.24 16.52
C THR A 88 -10.56 -4.14 15.05
N PRO A 89 -11.89 -4.13 14.77
CA PRO A 89 -12.41 -3.96 13.40
C PRO A 89 -12.09 -2.58 12.79
#